data_AF-A0A653C247-F1
#
_entry.id   AF-A0A653C247-F1
#
_cell.length_a   1.000
_cell.length_b   1.000
_cell.length_c   1.000
_cell.angle_alpha   90.00
_cell.angle_beta   90.00
_cell.angle_gamma   90.00
#
_symmetry.space_group_name_H-M   'P 1'
#
loop_
_entity.id
_entity.type
_entity.pdbx_description
1 polymer ?
#
loop_
_entity_poly.entity_id
_entity_poly.type
_entity_poly.pdbx_seq_one_letter_code
_entity_poly.pdbx_strand_id
1 'polypeptide(L)'
;MRLLGCGIVLTLIFSSTSGKLPDVTDEEYAAQPPVFHIDDYDTCMLLKHKLYCYVHFQLQPNDKNKPPPVWNTIQKVSSHKTHYRHDLLRHFICIPTTCPKIKVLNETDPGFKRDLSSCLSEKYHHLGLKGEVTKVLCKTSDYPYQKDYMDYIVLGALIAYMLWIAFASFYDLRKRYGDLEEYKKFAVSSHGKIITAFSIASNWTKLKSENKSPEAEKLKCVQGIRVYMSFLVILVHTIVSVTAIPIGNPKFIEELNNRNDFLGEFSKRGVFILSFHFMMSTWVLIMSMLAKSDRKEPLSLDFIIKSIIKRYVRLLPVLLVLVALFATWFRHLPYGPLWFGICEEAERCRQNWWTNILFIQSYVNKYFMCHIVSWYVGVEMQYYIFALVLVALLNKLGRSKIPYVTSLLVVLTILCGFWDHYRHGYSSKLAANPE
;
A
#
# COMPACT_ATOMS: atom_id res chain seq x y z
N MET A 1 23.25 -24.99 -22.64
CA MET A 1 24.28 -24.94 -21.59
C MET A 1 24.52 -23.54 -20.97
N ARG A 2 23.88 -22.45 -21.44
CA ARG A 2 24.00 -21.10 -20.83
C ARG A 2 22.83 -20.66 -19.92
N LEU A 3 21.81 -21.52 -19.74
CA LEU A 3 20.67 -21.26 -18.84
C LEU A 3 20.81 -21.92 -17.46
N LEU A 4 21.74 -22.88 -17.29
CA LEU A 4 22.02 -23.53 -16.00
C LEU A 4 22.85 -22.66 -15.04
N GLY A 5 23.53 -21.62 -15.54
CA GLY A 5 24.32 -20.70 -14.71
C GLY A 5 23.48 -19.69 -13.92
N CYS A 6 22.20 -19.48 -14.28
CA CYS A 6 21.31 -18.57 -13.55
C CYS A 6 20.62 -19.25 -12.35
N GLY A 7 20.47 -20.59 -12.37
CA GLY A 7 19.86 -21.35 -11.29
C GLY A 7 20.72 -21.47 -10.03
N ILE A 8 22.05 -21.40 -10.19
CA ILE A 8 23.02 -21.60 -9.09
C ILE A 8 23.14 -20.34 -8.21
N VAL A 9 22.86 -19.15 -8.74
CA VAL A 9 22.90 -17.90 -7.96
C VAL A 9 21.68 -17.75 -7.03
N LEU A 10 20.56 -18.40 -7.36
CA LEU A 10 19.35 -18.39 -6.53
C LEU A 10 19.33 -19.44 -5.41
N THR A 11 20.24 -20.41 -5.41
CA THR A 11 20.24 -21.54 -4.45
C THR A 11 21.12 -21.33 -3.22
N LEU A 12 21.89 -20.23 -3.12
CA LEU A 12 22.84 -20.01 -2.03
C LEU A 12 22.34 -19.12 -0.88
N ILE A 13 21.05 -18.75 -0.82
CA ILE A 13 20.50 -17.87 0.26
C ILE A 13 19.44 -18.60 1.11
N PHE A 14 19.66 -19.88 1.39
CA PHE A 14 18.79 -20.67 2.29
C PHE A 14 19.55 -21.21 3.52
N SER A 15 20.48 -20.43 4.09
CA SER A 15 20.86 -20.65 5.48
C SER A 15 19.77 -20.05 6.38
N SER A 16 18.89 -20.91 6.90
CA SER A 16 17.90 -20.51 7.91
C SER A 16 18.63 -20.16 9.20
N THR A 17 19.00 -18.90 9.36
CA THR A 17 19.45 -18.38 10.66
C THR A 17 18.21 -17.95 11.43
N SER A 18 17.96 -18.57 12.58
CA SER A 18 16.93 -18.11 13.51
C SER A 18 17.37 -16.78 14.10
N GLY A 19 16.69 -15.70 13.72
CA GLY A 19 16.92 -14.38 14.30
C GLY A 19 16.38 -14.37 15.73
N LYS A 20 17.16 -14.77 16.72
CA LYS A 20 16.71 -14.74 18.12
C LYS A 20 16.70 -13.31 18.66
N LEU A 21 15.79 -13.03 19.59
CA LEU A 21 15.87 -11.87 20.46
C LEU A 21 17.09 -12.05 21.39
N PRO A 22 18.11 -11.19 21.32
CA PRO A 22 19.40 -11.45 21.98
C PRO A 22 19.33 -11.48 23.51
N ASP A 23 18.27 -10.92 24.10
CA ASP A 23 18.25 -10.64 25.53
C ASP A 23 16.98 -11.12 26.27
N VAL A 24 16.09 -11.89 25.65
CA VAL A 24 14.85 -12.38 26.29
C VAL A 24 14.64 -13.84 25.91
N THR A 25 14.40 -14.71 26.90
CA THR A 25 14.11 -16.13 26.63
C THR A 25 12.71 -16.32 26.06
N ASP A 26 12.49 -17.46 25.40
CA ASP A 26 11.17 -17.80 24.85
C ASP A 26 10.08 -17.88 25.94
N GLU A 27 10.46 -18.36 27.12
CA GLU A 27 9.58 -18.45 28.30
C GLU A 27 9.25 -17.06 28.85
N GLU A 28 10.24 -16.19 29.01
CA GLU A 28 10.04 -14.80 29.45
C GLU A 28 9.15 -14.03 28.46
N TYR A 29 9.37 -14.23 27.16
CA TYR A 29 8.56 -13.59 26.13
C TYR A 29 7.10 -14.05 26.20
N ALA A 30 6.88 -15.37 26.32
CA ALA A 30 5.55 -15.98 26.39
C ALA A 30 4.77 -15.64 27.67
N ALA A 31 5.46 -15.26 28.75
CA ALA A 31 4.83 -14.83 30.00
C ALA A 31 4.13 -13.46 29.91
N GLN A 32 4.39 -12.69 28.85
CA GLN A 32 3.77 -11.38 28.64
C GLN A 32 2.31 -11.50 28.16
N PRO A 33 1.44 -10.53 28.48
CA PRO A 33 0.14 -10.42 27.83
C PRO A 33 0.27 -10.34 26.30
N PRO A 34 -0.66 -10.96 25.54
CA PRO A 34 -0.61 -10.89 24.09
C PRO A 34 -0.83 -9.44 23.62
N VAL A 35 0.08 -8.92 22.81
CA VAL A 35 -0.02 -7.56 22.23
C VAL A 35 -1.30 -7.41 21.42
N PHE A 36 -1.62 -8.43 20.62
CA PHE A 36 -2.82 -8.50 19.81
C PHE A 36 -3.72 -9.63 20.27
N HIS A 37 -5.03 -9.37 20.34
CA HIS A 37 -6.04 -10.35 20.67
C HIS A 37 -7.30 -10.04 19.87
N ILE A 38 -7.95 -11.07 19.32
CA ILE A 38 -9.19 -10.92 18.54
C ILE A 38 -10.18 -11.98 19.04
N ASP A 39 -11.26 -11.54 19.68
CA ASP A 39 -12.41 -12.38 20.00
C ASP A 39 -13.16 -12.75 18.71
N ASP A 40 -13.85 -13.90 18.72
CA ASP A 40 -14.70 -14.33 17.62
C ASP A 40 -15.82 -13.30 17.36
N TYR A 41 -15.68 -12.60 16.23
CA TYR A 41 -16.59 -11.54 15.82
C TYR A 41 -17.98 -12.08 15.47
N ASP A 42 -18.05 -13.19 14.72
CA ASP A 42 -19.31 -13.73 14.24
C ASP A 42 -20.14 -14.25 15.41
N THR A 43 -19.50 -14.98 16.32
CA THR A 43 -20.14 -15.43 17.57
C THR A 43 -20.63 -14.25 18.42
N CYS A 44 -19.85 -13.16 18.52
CA CYS A 44 -20.28 -11.96 19.24
C CYS A 44 -21.51 -11.29 18.60
N MET A 45 -21.57 -11.25 17.26
CA MET A 45 -22.67 -10.62 16.53
C MET A 45 -24.00 -11.37 16.65
N LEU A 46 -23.99 -12.64 17.08
CA LEU A 46 -25.18 -13.43 17.39
C LEU A 46 -25.81 -13.09 18.74
N LEU A 47 -25.11 -12.34 19.61
CA LEU A 47 -25.61 -12.00 20.94
C LEU A 47 -26.73 -10.95 20.89
N LYS A 48 -27.71 -11.08 21.80
CA LYS A 48 -28.84 -10.13 21.93
C LYS A 48 -28.38 -8.70 22.22
N HIS A 49 -27.33 -8.55 23.04
CA HIS A 49 -26.73 -7.27 23.41
C HIS A 49 -25.31 -7.18 22.83
N LYS A 50 -25.17 -7.28 21.51
CA LYS A 50 -23.87 -7.28 20.82
C LYS A 50 -23.17 -5.91 20.89
N LEU A 51 -21.93 -5.92 21.36
CA LEU A 51 -21.02 -4.79 21.26
C LEU A 51 -19.59 -5.32 21.12
N TYR A 52 -18.96 -5.03 19.98
CA TYR A 52 -17.61 -5.47 19.67
C TYR A 52 -16.70 -4.26 19.53
N CYS A 53 -15.61 -4.22 20.30
CA CYS A 53 -14.77 -3.03 20.43
C CYS A 53 -13.32 -3.32 20.11
N TYR A 54 -12.71 -2.43 19.33
CA TYR A 54 -11.27 -2.28 19.27
C TYR A 54 -10.79 -1.40 20.42
N VAL A 55 -9.83 -1.88 21.20
CA VAL A 55 -9.37 -1.27 22.45
C VAL A 55 -7.86 -1.16 22.45
N HIS A 56 -7.36 0.03 22.74
CA HIS A 56 -5.98 0.27 23.15
C HIS A 56 -5.92 0.29 24.67
N PHE A 57 -5.22 -0.66 25.25
CA PHE A 57 -5.09 -0.81 26.70
C PHE A 57 -3.62 -0.64 27.11
N GLN A 58 -3.34 0.46 27.79
CA GLN A 58 -2.00 0.82 28.26
C GLN A 58 -1.73 0.14 29.60
N LEU A 59 -0.80 -0.81 29.61
CA LEU A 59 -0.37 -1.51 30.80
C LEU A 59 0.56 -0.66 31.66
N GLN A 60 0.49 -0.91 32.97
CA GLN A 60 1.37 -0.40 34.00
C GLN A 60 1.46 -1.40 35.16
N PRO A 61 2.54 -1.38 35.97
CA PRO A 61 2.64 -2.24 37.13
C PRO A 61 1.64 -1.80 38.20
N ASN A 62 1.13 -2.76 38.99
CA ASN A 62 0.24 -2.47 40.11
C ASN A 62 0.92 -1.56 41.14
N ASP A 63 2.15 -1.92 41.51
CA ASP A 63 3.06 -1.15 42.33
C ASP A 63 4.26 -0.67 41.50
N LYS A 64 4.40 0.65 41.36
CA LYS A 64 5.50 1.26 40.61
C LYS A 64 6.86 1.12 41.31
N ASN A 65 6.87 0.94 42.64
CA ASN A 65 8.10 0.82 43.43
C ASN A 65 8.66 -0.61 43.39
N LYS A 66 7.81 -1.60 43.14
CA LYS A 66 8.19 -3.02 43.04
C LYS A 66 7.53 -3.67 41.81
N PRO A 67 8.01 -3.36 40.60
CA PRO A 67 7.43 -3.92 39.38
C PRO A 67 7.63 -5.44 39.32
N PRO A 68 6.64 -6.20 38.82
CA PRO A 68 6.77 -7.65 38.66
C PRO A 68 7.80 -7.99 37.56
N PRO A 69 8.41 -9.20 37.57
CA PRO A 69 9.41 -9.60 36.58
C PRO A 69 8.92 -9.43 35.12
N VAL A 70 7.66 -9.76 34.85
CA VAL A 70 7.03 -9.60 33.53
C VAL A 70 7.05 -8.15 33.04
N TRP A 71 6.95 -7.16 33.93
CA TRP A 71 7.03 -5.75 33.56
C TRP A 71 8.41 -5.36 33.04
N ASN A 72 9.47 -5.92 33.63
CA ASN A 72 10.84 -5.68 33.16
C ASN A 72 11.04 -6.25 31.76
N THR A 73 10.47 -7.44 31.47
CA THR A 73 10.47 -8.02 30.13
C THR A 73 9.73 -7.13 29.13
N ILE A 74 8.52 -6.67 29.47
CA ILE A 74 7.73 -5.75 28.64
C ILE A 74 8.54 -4.51 28.28
N GLN A 75 9.16 -3.86 29.26
CA GLN A 75 9.97 -2.67 29.04
C GLN A 75 11.19 -2.97 28.16
N LYS A 76 11.85 -4.10 28.39
CA LYS A 76 13.02 -4.52 27.62
C LYS A 76 12.69 -4.79 26.15
N VAL A 77 11.63 -5.54 25.86
CA VAL A 77 11.19 -5.81 24.49
C VAL A 77 10.72 -4.51 23.82
N SER A 78 9.91 -3.71 24.51
CA SER A 78 9.34 -2.45 23.98
C SER A 78 10.38 -1.34 23.78
N SER A 79 11.55 -1.42 24.43
CA SER A 79 12.63 -0.44 24.26
C SER A 79 13.28 -0.49 22.86
N HIS A 80 13.12 -1.61 22.15
CA HIS A 80 13.64 -1.79 20.81
C HIS A 80 12.71 -1.13 19.78
N LYS A 81 13.23 -0.15 19.03
CA LYS A 81 12.46 0.60 18.01
C LYS A 81 11.82 -0.26 16.91
N THR A 82 12.30 -1.49 16.72
CA THR A 82 11.80 -2.42 15.70
C THR A 82 10.77 -3.40 16.23
N HIS A 83 10.51 -3.42 17.54
CA HIS A 83 9.55 -4.31 18.17
C HIS A 83 8.22 -3.58 18.39
N TYR A 84 7.17 -4.36 18.65
CA TYR A 84 5.91 -3.80 19.10
C TYR A 84 6.07 -3.21 20.51
N ARG A 85 5.19 -2.28 20.85
CA ARG A 85 5.02 -1.83 22.23
C ARG A 85 4.19 -2.86 22.99
N HIS A 86 4.86 -3.71 23.77
CA HIS A 86 4.21 -4.74 24.61
C HIS A 86 3.48 -4.15 25.81
N ASP A 87 3.72 -2.88 26.13
CA ASP A 87 2.98 -2.12 27.12
C ASP A 87 1.65 -1.53 26.59
N LEU A 88 1.43 -1.55 25.28
CA LEU A 88 0.20 -1.08 24.63
C LEU A 88 -0.51 -2.24 23.94
N LEU A 89 -1.49 -2.83 24.62
CA LEU A 89 -2.27 -3.93 24.07
C LEU A 89 -3.33 -3.40 23.11
N ARG A 90 -3.53 -4.11 22.00
CA ARG A 90 -4.44 -3.74 20.91
C ARG A 90 -5.40 -4.90 20.68
N HIS A 91 -6.51 -4.87 21.39
CA HIS A 91 -7.44 -5.99 21.46
C HIS A 91 -8.76 -5.67 20.78
N PHE A 92 -9.30 -6.66 20.09
CA PHE A 92 -10.63 -6.66 19.52
C PHE A 92 -11.47 -7.59 20.37
N ILE A 93 -12.39 -7.04 21.17
CA ILE A 93 -13.10 -7.81 22.20
C ILE A 93 -14.62 -7.69 22.08
N CYS A 94 -15.28 -8.80 22.37
CA CYS A 94 -16.73 -8.85 22.55
C CYS A 94 -17.08 -8.47 23.99
N ILE A 95 -17.63 -7.28 24.20
CA ILE A 95 -17.87 -6.74 25.55
C ILE A 95 -18.77 -7.65 26.40
N PRO A 96 -19.90 -8.19 25.90
CA PRO A 96 -20.76 -9.05 26.72
C PRO A 96 -20.11 -10.34 27.21
N THR A 97 -19.17 -10.89 26.43
CA THR A 97 -18.48 -12.14 26.76
C THR A 97 -17.25 -11.88 27.63
N THR A 98 -16.45 -10.88 27.25
CA THR A 98 -15.17 -10.58 27.90
C THR A 98 -15.35 -9.75 29.18
N CYS A 99 -16.34 -8.86 29.22
CA CYS A 99 -16.65 -7.98 30.35
C CYS A 99 -18.15 -7.99 30.70
N PRO A 100 -18.71 -9.13 31.16
CA PRO A 100 -20.15 -9.29 31.39
C PRO A 100 -20.72 -8.37 32.48
N LYS A 101 -19.87 -7.81 33.35
CA LYS A 101 -20.27 -6.87 34.41
C LYS A 101 -20.70 -5.50 33.85
N ILE A 102 -20.32 -5.16 32.61
CA ILE A 102 -20.64 -3.88 31.98
C ILE A 102 -22.05 -3.95 31.40
N LYS A 103 -22.99 -3.24 32.02
CA LYS A 103 -24.41 -3.22 31.60
C LYS A 103 -24.72 -2.16 30.55
N VAL A 104 -24.01 -1.02 30.59
CA VAL A 104 -24.20 0.07 29.64
C VAL A 104 -23.26 -0.16 28.46
N LEU A 105 -23.83 -0.61 27.34
CA LEU A 105 -23.09 -0.91 26.11
C LEU A 105 -23.10 0.29 25.16
N ASN A 106 -22.55 1.42 25.63
CA ASN A 106 -22.47 2.64 24.84
C ASN A 106 -21.08 3.28 24.97
N GLU A 107 -20.36 3.37 23.86
CA GLU A 107 -19.02 3.97 23.79
C GLU A 107 -19.01 5.44 24.22
N THR A 108 -20.10 6.17 23.98
CA THR A 108 -20.22 7.60 24.31
C THR A 108 -20.46 7.88 25.80
N ASP A 109 -20.72 6.84 26.60
CA ASP A 109 -20.90 6.99 28.03
C ASP A 109 -19.54 7.26 28.73
N PRO A 110 -19.39 8.36 29.49
CA PRO A 110 -18.17 8.63 30.24
C PRO A 110 -17.80 7.53 31.26
N GLY A 111 -18.77 6.74 31.73
CA GLY A 111 -18.52 5.60 32.63
C GLY A 111 -17.94 4.38 31.92
N PHE A 112 -18.27 4.18 30.64
CA PHE A 112 -17.94 2.96 29.89
C PHE A 112 -16.43 2.68 29.83
N LYS A 113 -15.63 3.71 29.52
CA LYS A 113 -14.17 3.60 29.42
C LYS A 113 -13.53 3.21 30.76
N ARG A 114 -14.07 3.72 31.87
CA ARG A 114 -13.60 3.41 33.24
C ARG A 114 -13.92 1.96 33.60
N ASP A 115 -15.16 1.54 33.38
CA ASP A 115 -15.61 0.18 33.70
C ASP A 115 -14.84 -0.85 32.86
N LEU A 116 -14.60 -0.53 31.58
CA LEU A 116 -13.78 -1.34 30.69
C LEU A 116 -12.32 -1.43 31.17
N SER A 117 -11.73 -0.32 31.59
CA SER A 117 -10.38 -0.30 32.15
C SER A 117 -10.28 -1.15 33.42
N SER A 118 -11.30 -1.11 34.28
CA SER A 118 -11.38 -1.94 35.49
C SER A 118 -11.49 -3.43 35.15
N CYS A 119 -12.36 -3.79 34.23
CA CYS A 119 -12.53 -5.18 33.77
C CYS A 119 -11.23 -5.75 33.19
N LEU A 120 -10.58 -5.02 32.28
CA LEU A 120 -9.32 -5.45 31.67
C LEU A 120 -8.17 -5.49 32.68
N SER A 121 -8.16 -4.59 33.67
CA SER A 121 -7.18 -4.64 34.77
C SER A 121 -7.37 -5.88 35.65
N GLU A 122 -8.61 -6.29 35.93
CA GLU A 122 -8.92 -7.52 36.68
C GLU A 122 -8.33 -8.76 35.98
N LYS A 123 -8.42 -8.82 34.63
CA LYS A 123 -7.84 -9.90 33.81
C LYS A 123 -6.33 -10.07 34.01
N TYR A 124 -5.58 -8.97 34.13
CA TYR A 124 -4.12 -8.98 34.24
C TYR A 124 -3.58 -8.84 35.67
N HIS A 125 -4.47 -8.77 36.66
CA HIS A 125 -4.10 -8.60 38.06
C HIS A 125 -3.20 -9.74 38.58
N HIS A 126 -3.40 -10.97 38.11
CA HIS A 126 -2.59 -12.13 38.47
C HIS A 126 -1.11 -12.02 38.05
N LEU A 127 -0.80 -11.17 37.06
CA LEU A 127 0.56 -10.86 36.63
C LEU A 127 1.17 -9.65 37.38
N GLY A 128 0.43 -9.06 38.33
CA GLY A 128 0.82 -7.82 39.00
C GLY A 128 0.71 -6.59 38.11
N LEU A 129 -0.13 -6.65 37.07
CA LEU A 129 -0.33 -5.58 36.09
C LEU A 129 -1.76 -5.02 36.18
N LYS A 130 -1.90 -3.74 35.85
CA LYS A 130 -3.18 -3.03 35.63
C LYS A 130 -3.02 -2.13 34.41
N GLY A 131 -4.09 -1.48 33.98
CA GLY A 131 -3.99 -0.55 32.87
C GLY A 131 -5.19 0.36 32.72
N GLU A 132 -5.07 1.24 31.73
CA GLU A 132 -6.13 2.15 31.33
C GLU A 132 -6.40 2.00 29.84
N VAL A 133 -7.67 1.98 29.46
CA VAL A 133 -8.06 2.10 28.06
C VAL A 133 -7.69 3.51 27.60
N THR A 134 -6.90 3.66 26.54
CA THR A 134 -6.54 4.98 25.99
C THR A 134 -7.43 5.35 24.81
N LYS A 135 -7.68 4.39 23.92
CA LYS A 135 -8.56 4.49 22.75
C LYS A 135 -9.55 3.32 22.77
N VAL A 136 -10.80 3.60 22.44
CA VAL A 136 -11.83 2.59 22.22
C VAL A 136 -12.59 2.98 20.97
N LEU A 137 -13.02 1.98 20.20
CA LEU A 137 -13.88 2.15 19.05
C LEU A 137 -14.77 0.92 18.92
N CYS A 138 -16.08 1.11 19.06
CA CYS A 138 -17.03 0.02 19.14
C CYS A 138 -17.97 -0.04 17.93
N LYS A 139 -18.41 -1.25 17.61
CA LYS A 139 -19.43 -1.53 16.61
C LYS A 139 -20.48 -2.47 17.18
N THR A 140 -21.73 -2.16 16.86
CA THR A 140 -22.84 -3.12 16.90
C THR A 140 -22.94 -3.78 15.52
N SER A 141 -23.90 -4.69 15.31
CA SER A 141 -24.12 -5.17 13.92
C SER A 141 -24.84 -4.16 13.04
N ASP A 142 -25.24 -3.01 13.57
CA ASP A 142 -25.82 -1.96 12.77
C ASP A 142 -24.69 -1.21 12.07
N TYR A 143 -24.78 -1.15 10.74
CA TYR A 143 -23.76 -0.49 9.94
C TYR A 143 -23.85 1.04 10.14
N PRO A 144 -22.80 1.69 10.68
CA PRO A 144 -22.92 3.07 11.17
C PRO A 144 -22.92 4.12 10.05
N TYR A 145 -22.46 3.78 8.84
CA TYR A 145 -22.40 4.74 7.74
C TYR A 145 -23.68 4.66 6.91
N GLN A 146 -24.39 5.77 6.78
CA GLN A 146 -25.48 5.83 5.81
C GLN A 146 -24.92 6.10 4.41
N LYS A 147 -25.64 5.63 3.39
CA LYS A 147 -25.32 5.95 2.00
C LYS A 147 -25.62 7.42 1.76
N ASP A 148 -24.64 8.15 1.26
CA ASP A 148 -24.78 9.56 0.93
C ASP A 148 -24.84 9.80 -0.58
N TYR A 149 -25.01 11.06 -0.98
CA TYR A 149 -25.12 11.45 -2.37
C TYR A 149 -23.88 11.08 -3.20
N MET A 150 -22.67 11.10 -2.61
CA MET A 150 -21.44 10.71 -3.31
C MET A 150 -21.48 9.22 -3.68
N ASP A 151 -22.00 8.38 -2.78
CA ASP A 151 -22.15 6.94 -3.02
C ASP A 151 -23.05 6.68 -4.25
N TYR A 152 -24.21 7.36 -4.32
CA TYR A 152 -25.13 7.23 -5.46
C TYR A 152 -24.56 7.79 -6.76
N ILE A 153 -23.84 8.93 -6.72
CA ILE A 153 -23.18 9.50 -7.90
C ILE A 153 -22.14 8.51 -8.47
N VAL A 154 -21.27 7.96 -7.61
CA VAL A 154 -20.25 7.01 -8.05
C VAL A 154 -20.89 5.73 -8.59
N LEU A 155 -21.95 5.22 -7.95
CA LEU A 155 -22.67 4.05 -8.44
C LEU A 155 -23.29 4.31 -9.82
N GLY A 156 -23.97 5.43 -9.99
CA GLY A 156 -24.55 5.84 -11.27
C GLY A 156 -23.50 5.95 -12.37
N ALA A 157 -22.35 6.56 -12.07
CA ALA A 157 -21.23 6.68 -13.00
C ALA A 157 -20.64 5.31 -13.39
N LEU A 158 -20.48 4.40 -12.43
CA LEU A 158 -19.98 3.04 -12.69
C LEU A 158 -20.97 2.23 -13.53
N ILE A 159 -22.28 2.29 -13.23
CA ILE A 159 -23.32 1.63 -14.02
C ILE A 159 -23.32 2.19 -15.44
N ALA A 160 -23.30 3.52 -15.62
CA ALA A 160 -23.25 4.15 -16.94
C ALA A 160 -22.01 3.72 -17.72
N TYR A 161 -20.84 3.64 -17.06
CA TYR A 161 -19.60 3.17 -17.67
C TYR A 161 -19.68 1.70 -18.09
N MET A 162 -20.25 0.83 -17.25
CA MET A 162 -20.44 -0.59 -17.56
C MET A 162 -21.44 -0.80 -18.71
N LEU A 163 -22.54 -0.03 -18.74
CA LEU A 163 -23.50 -0.04 -19.84
C LEU A 163 -22.85 0.44 -21.14
N TRP A 164 -22.00 1.46 -21.08
CA TRP A 164 -21.23 1.94 -22.23
C TRP A 164 -20.27 0.87 -22.77
N ILE A 165 -19.55 0.16 -21.90
CA ILE A 165 -18.69 -0.97 -22.29
C ILE A 165 -19.52 -2.08 -22.93
N ALA A 166 -20.66 -2.43 -22.34
CA ALA A 166 -21.55 -3.46 -22.87
C ALA A 166 -22.07 -3.09 -24.26
N PHE A 167 -22.53 -1.85 -24.43
CA PHE A 167 -22.96 -1.30 -25.72
C PHE A 167 -21.82 -1.32 -26.75
N ALA A 168 -20.64 -0.80 -26.40
CA ALA A 168 -19.50 -0.74 -27.29
C ALA A 168 -19.04 -2.14 -27.72
N SER A 169 -19.01 -3.08 -26.78
CA SER A 169 -18.66 -4.48 -27.03
C SER A 169 -19.68 -5.17 -27.95
N PHE A 170 -20.97 -4.97 -27.70
CA PHE A 170 -22.04 -5.52 -28.53
C PHE A 170 -22.01 -4.94 -29.95
N TYR A 171 -21.86 -3.62 -30.08
CA TYR A 171 -21.82 -2.95 -31.38
C TYR A 171 -20.61 -3.37 -32.21
N ASP A 172 -19.43 -3.45 -31.57
CA ASP A 172 -18.20 -3.95 -32.19
C ASP A 172 -18.35 -5.39 -32.66
N LEU A 173 -18.86 -6.29 -31.80
CA LEU A 173 -19.10 -7.70 -32.14
C LEU A 173 -20.08 -7.83 -33.32
N ARG A 174 -21.18 -7.07 -33.31
CA ARG A 174 -22.16 -7.09 -34.41
C ARG A 174 -21.54 -6.68 -35.74
N LYS A 175 -20.73 -5.63 -35.77
CA LYS A 175 -20.02 -5.21 -37.00
C LYS A 175 -18.96 -6.22 -37.40
N ARG A 176 -18.29 -6.84 -36.45
CA ARG A 176 -17.21 -7.82 -36.70
C ARG A 176 -17.70 -9.16 -37.24
N TYR A 177 -18.88 -9.63 -36.84
CA TYR A 177 -19.53 -10.84 -37.38
C TYR A 177 -20.35 -10.59 -38.65
N GLY A 178 -20.51 -9.33 -39.05
CA GLY A 178 -21.10 -8.95 -40.33
C GLY A 178 -20.10 -9.03 -41.48
N ASP A 179 -20.11 -8.02 -42.35
CA ASP A 179 -19.18 -7.92 -43.47
C ASP A 179 -17.78 -7.46 -43.02
N LEU A 180 -16.75 -8.23 -43.40
CA LEU A 180 -15.37 -7.96 -43.01
C LEU A 180 -14.81 -6.66 -43.60
N GLU A 181 -15.17 -6.29 -44.83
CA GLU A 181 -14.74 -5.05 -45.47
C GLU A 181 -15.44 -3.84 -44.87
N GLU A 182 -16.72 -3.98 -44.50
CA GLU A 182 -17.44 -2.96 -43.74
C GLU A 182 -16.84 -2.76 -42.34
N TYR A 183 -16.48 -3.85 -41.65
CA TYR A 183 -15.81 -3.78 -40.36
C TYR A 183 -14.45 -3.08 -40.43
N LYS A 184 -13.63 -3.36 -41.45
CA LYS A 184 -12.34 -2.68 -41.64
C LYS A 184 -12.52 -1.18 -41.82
N LYS A 185 -13.49 -0.75 -42.63
CA LYS A 185 -13.82 0.68 -42.81
C LYS A 185 -14.32 1.31 -41.50
N PHE A 186 -15.19 0.60 -40.77
CA PHE A 186 -15.68 1.02 -39.47
C PHE A 186 -14.54 1.21 -38.45
N ALA A 187 -13.67 0.22 -38.28
CA ALA A 187 -12.61 0.24 -37.28
C ALA A 187 -11.61 1.39 -37.45
N VAL A 188 -11.41 1.88 -38.68
CA VAL A 188 -10.52 3.01 -38.97
C VAL A 188 -11.21 4.38 -38.79
N SER A 189 -12.54 4.42 -38.88
CA SER A 189 -13.33 5.65 -38.69
C SER A 189 -13.18 6.23 -37.27
N SER A 190 -13.40 7.53 -37.10
CA SER A 190 -13.31 8.19 -35.78
C SER A 190 -14.29 7.58 -34.77
N HIS A 191 -15.52 7.29 -35.20
CA HIS A 191 -16.54 6.65 -34.36
C HIS A 191 -16.16 5.21 -34.01
N GLY A 192 -15.66 4.43 -34.98
CA GLY A 192 -15.23 3.07 -34.73
C GLY A 192 -14.01 2.98 -33.83
N LYS A 193 -13.08 3.93 -33.88
CA LYS A 193 -11.96 4.02 -32.93
C LYS A 193 -12.43 4.21 -31.49
N ILE A 194 -13.47 5.02 -31.26
CA ILE A 194 -14.05 5.22 -29.93
C ILE A 194 -14.71 3.92 -29.46
N ILE A 195 -15.57 3.32 -30.28
CA ILE A 195 -16.28 2.08 -29.91
C ILE A 195 -15.31 0.92 -29.64
N THR A 196 -14.34 0.69 -30.55
CA THR A 196 -13.35 -0.38 -30.39
C THR A 196 -12.44 -0.17 -29.18
N ALA A 197 -12.22 1.08 -28.74
CA ALA A 197 -11.46 1.38 -27.53
C ALA A 197 -12.17 0.91 -26.24
N PHE A 198 -13.51 0.90 -26.22
CA PHE A 198 -14.30 0.43 -25.07
C PHE A 198 -14.84 -1.01 -25.24
N SER A 199 -14.66 -1.62 -26.40
CA SER A 199 -15.06 -3.01 -26.66
C SER A 199 -14.13 -4.02 -25.98
N ILE A 200 -14.69 -4.92 -25.18
CA ILE A 200 -13.97 -6.03 -24.56
C ILE A 200 -13.39 -6.95 -25.64
N ALA A 201 -14.14 -7.23 -26.71
CA ALA A 201 -13.72 -8.18 -27.75
C ALA A 201 -12.49 -7.68 -28.55
N SER A 202 -12.51 -6.40 -28.93
CA SER A 202 -11.38 -5.76 -29.60
C SER A 202 -10.16 -5.66 -28.70
N ASN A 203 -10.34 -5.21 -27.45
CA ASN A 203 -9.25 -5.14 -26.48
C ASN A 203 -8.67 -6.52 -26.15
N TRP A 204 -9.49 -7.56 -26.05
CA TRP A 204 -9.05 -8.94 -25.83
C TRP A 204 -8.23 -9.49 -27.00
N THR A 205 -8.66 -9.21 -28.23
CA THR A 205 -7.89 -9.59 -29.42
C THR A 205 -6.54 -8.89 -29.44
N LYS A 206 -6.51 -7.60 -29.11
CA LYS A 206 -5.29 -6.79 -29.02
C LYS A 206 -4.37 -7.26 -27.89
N LEU A 207 -4.92 -7.63 -26.73
CA LEU A 207 -4.16 -8.12 -25.58
C LEU A 207 -3.43 -9.43 -25.91
N LYS A 208 -4.05 -10.32 -26.70
CA LYS A 208 -3.45 -11.58 -27.16
C LYS A 208 -2.52 -11.42 -28.36
N SER A 209 -2.53 -10.27 -29.03
CA SER A 209 -1.70 -10.05 -30.21
C SER A 209 -0.25 -9.76 -29.83
N GLU A 210 0.70 -10.38 -30.54
CA GLU A 210 2.12 -10.10 -30.35
C GLU A 210 2.50 -8.79 -31.06
N ASN A 211 3.19 -7.90 -30.35
CA ASN A 211 3.81 -6.74 -30.97
C ASN A 211 5.11 -7.14 -31.67
N LYS A 212 5.07 -7.21 -32.99
CA LYS A 212 6.20 -7.58 -33.86
C LYS A 212 7.07 -6.38 -34.29
N SER A 213 6.94 -5.22 -33.66
CA SER A 213 7.77 -4.07 -34.03
C SER A 213 9.25 -4.31 -33.66
N PRO A 214 10.22 -3.84 -34.47
CA PRO A 214 11.65 -4.00 -34.16
C PRO A 214 12.05 -3.41 -32.81
N GLU A 215 11.42 -2.32 -32.39
CA GLU A 215 11.63 -1.70 -31.08
C GLU A 215 11.07 -2.55 -29.94
N ALA A 216 9.91 -3.17 -30.14
CA ALA A 216 9.32 -4.08 -29.17
C ALA A 216 10.21 -5.31 -28.98
N GLU A 217 10.78 -5.84 -30.07
CA GLU A 217 11.71 -6.97 -30.04
C GLU A 217 12.98 -6.65 -29.23
N LYS A 218 13.60 -5.49 -29.46
CA LYS A 218 14.78 -5.03 -28.70
C LYS A 218 14.50 -4.87 -27.21
N LEU A 219 13.27 -4.54 -26.82
CA LEU A 219 12.87 -4.30 -25.43
C LEU A 219 12.23 -5.53 -24.76
N LYS A 220 12.12 -6.69 -25.42
CA LYS A 220 11.45 -7.89 -24.89
C LYS A 220 11.98 -8.30 -23.51
N CYS A 221 13.29 -8.40 -23.35
CA CYS A 221 13.93 -8.75 -22.07
C CYS A 221 13.59 -7.74 -20.95
N VAL A 222 13.63 -6.44 -21.28
CA VAL A 222 13.30 -5.36 -20.35
C VAL A 222 11.85 -5.44 -19.87
N GLN A 223 10.92 -5.78 -20.76
CA GLN A 223 9.51 -5.99 -20.37
C GLN A 223 9.36 -7.22 -19.45
N GLY A 224 10.10 -8.31 -19.71
CA GLY A 224 10.13 -9.47 -18.83
C GLY A 224 10.62 -9.15 -17.41
N ILE A 225 11.72 -8.38 -17.32
CA ILE A 225 12.25 -7.91 -16.03
C ILE A 225 11.22 -7.05 -15.29
N ARG A 226 10.51 -6.17 -15.99
CA ARG A 226 9.46 -5.33 -15.38
C ARG A 226 8.31 -6.14 -14.79
N VAL A 227 7.88 -7.19 -15.48
CA VAL A 227 6.84 -8.10 -14.98
C VAL A 227 7.33 -8.80 -13.71
N TYR A 228 8.53 -9.38 -13.74
CA TYR A 228 9.13 -10.03 -12.59
C TYR A 228 9.26 -9.09 -11.37
N MET A 229 9.77 -7.87 -11.59
CA MET A 229 9.88 -6.87 -10.53
C MET A 229 8.52 -6.43 -9.98
N SER A 230 7.49 -6.36 -10.83
CA SER A 230 6.13 -6.04 -10.38
C SER A 230 5.58 -7.10 -9.44
N PHE A 231 5.83 -8.39 -9.71
CA PHE A 231 5.49 -9.47 -8.79
C PHE A 231 6.22 -9.35 -7.44
N LEU A 232 7.52 -9.04 -7.46
CA LEU A 232 8.28 -8.83 -6.22
C LEU A 232 7.76 -7.64 -5.41
N VAL A 233 7.41 -6.53 -6.06
CA VAL A 233 6.79 -5.37 -5.40
C VAL A 233 5.46 -5.75 -4.76
N ILE A 234 4.60 -6.47 -5.48
CA ILE A 234 3.33 -6.98 -4.93
C ILE A 234 3.59 -7.89 -3.72
N LEU A 235 4.59 -8.76 -3.78
CA LEU A 235 4.95 -9.65 -2.67
C LEU A 235 5.41 -8.87 -1.44
N VAL A 236 6.33 -7.90 -1.59
CA VAL A 236 6.77 -7.03 -0.49
C VAL A 236 5.59 -6.31 0.14
N HIS A 237 4.73 -5.68 -0.66
CA HIS A 237 3.58 -4.94 -0.13
C HIS A 237 2.56 -5.86 0.56
N THR A 238 2.38 -7.08 0.06
CA THR A 238 1.53 -8.08 0.73
C THR A 238 2.09 -8.42 2.11
N ILE A 239 3.40 -8.70 2.20
CA ILE A 239 4.06 -8.99 3.48
C ILE A 239 3.91 -7.82 4.44
N VAL A 240 4.25 -6.59 4.00
CA VAL A 240 4.15 -5.38 4.84
C VAL A 240 2.71 -5.14 5.30
N SER A 241 1.72 -5.34 4.43
CA SER A 241 0.31 -5.17 4.79
C SER A 241 -0.17 -6.18 5.82
N VAL A 242 0.30 -7.45 5.73
CA VAL A 242 0.01 -8.48 6.73
C VAL A 242 0.67 -8.17 8.08
N THR A 243 1.86 -7.55 8.08
CA THR A 243 2.50 -7.12 9.33
C THR A 243 1.87 -5.87 9.95
N ALA A 244 1.09 -5.11 9.19
CA ALA A 244 0.41 -3.90 9.67
C ALA A 244 -0.92 -4.20 10.38
N ILE A 245 -1.47 -5.41 10.23
CA ILE A 245 -2.68 -5.87 10.93
C ILE A 245 -2.31 -6.65 12.20
N PRO A 246 -3.26 -6.84 13.15
CA PRO A 246 -3.01 -7.66 14.33
C PRO A 246 -2.62 -9.10 13.94
N ILE A 247 -1.55 -9.61 14.55
CA ILE A 247 -0.97 -10.93 14.27
C ILE A 247 -0.94 -11.79 15.53
N GLY A 248 -1.25 -13.07 15.39
CA GLY A 248 -1.23 -14.03 16.52
C GLY A 248 0.18 -14.37 17.02
N ASN A 249 1.22 -14.18 16.19
CA ASN A 249 2.61 -14.41 16.57
C ASN A 249 3.47 -13.14 16.36
N PRO A 250 3.40 -12.16 17.28
CA PRO A 250 4.19 -10.92 17.18
C PRO A 250 5.70 -11.17 17.12
N LYS A 251 6.17 -12.16 17.90
CA LYS A 251 7.59 -12.53 17.98
C LYS A 251 8.21 -12.80 16.63
N PHE A 252 7.51 -13.55 15.77
CA PHE A 252 8.01 -13.89 14.43
C PHE A 252 8.33 -12.63 13.60
N ILE A 253 7.54 -11.56 13.74
CA ILE A 253 7.76 -10.31 13.01
C ILE A 253 8.84 -9.46 13.67
N GLU A 254 8.92 -9.44 14.99
CA GLU A 254 9.99 -8.75 15.73
C GLU A 254 11.37 -9.36 15.42
N GLU A 255 11.42 -10.68 15.29
CA GLU A 255 12.61 -11.45 14.93
C GLU A 255 12.99 -11.34 13.45
N LEU A 256 12.06 -10.94 12.57
CA LEU A 256 12.28 -10.87 11.12
C LEU A 256 13.47 -9.98 10.75
N ASN A 257 13.70 -8.90 11.49
CA ASN A 257 14.86 -8.03 11.27
C ASN A 257 16.20 -8.68 11.63
N ASN A 258 16.19 -9.63 12.55
CA ASN A 258 17.37 -10.34 13.03
C ASN A 258 17.68 -11.58 12.18
N ARG A 259 16.77 -11.97 11.28
CA ARG A 259 16.98 -13.06 10.32
C ARG A 259 17.85 -12.58 9.16
N ASN A 260 18.82 -13.41 8.79
CA ASN A 260 19.68 -13.20 7.60
C ASN A 260 19.29 -14.13 6.45
N ASP A 261 18.13 -14.79 6.54
CA ASP A 261 17.57 -15.60 5.46
C ASP A 261 16.89 -14.72 4.39
N PHE A 262 16.48 -15.34 3.28
CA PHE A 262 15.80 -14.65 2.19
C PHE A 262 14.62 -13.81 2.69
N LEU A 263 13.80 -14.34 3.59
CA LEU A 263 12.61 -13.64 4.08
C LEU A 263 12.97 -12.39 4.91
N GLY A 264 13.96 -12.50 5.79
CA GLY A 264 14.47 -11.36 6.57
C GLY A 264 15.07 -10.27 5.67
N GLU A 265 15.98 -10.64 4.77
CA GLU A 265 16.63 -9.67 3.86
C GLU A 265 15.64 -9.05 2.87
N PHE A 266 14.73 -9.84 2.30
CA PHE A 266 13.72 -9.37 1.37
C PHE A 266 12.79 -8.34 2.01
N SER A 267 12.37 -8.59 3.26
CA SER A 267 11.50 -7.68 3.99
C SER A 267 12.26 -6.38 4.34
N LYS A 268 13.50 -6.47 4.84
CA LYS A 268 14.35 -5.30 5.17
C LYS A 268 14.66 -4.40 3.97
N ARG A 269 14.86 -5.00 2.79
CA ARG A 269 15.39 -4.32 1.59
C ARG A 269 14.36 -4.12 0.49
N GLY A 270 13.09 -4.44 0.72
CA GLY A 270 12.03 -4.36 -0.28
C GLY A 270 11.89 -3.00 -0.97
N VAL A 271 12.25 -1.90 -0.27
CA VAL A 271 12.26 -0.53 -0.83
C VAL A 271 13.18 -0.40 -2.04
N PHE A 272 14.30 -1.13 -2.10
CA PHE A 272 15.22 -1.08 -3.24
C PHE A 272 14.63 -1.68 -4.52
N ILE A 273 13.70 -2.63 -4.39
CA ILE A 273 12.98 -3.21 -5.54
C ILE A 273 12.14 -2.13 -6.22
N LEU A 274 11.54 -1.24 -5.43
CA LEU A 274 10.78 -0.11 -5.94
C LEU A 274 11.68 0.93 -6.62
N SER A 275 12.84 1.23 -6.03
CA SER A 275 13.86 2.09 -6.64
C SER A 275 14.32 1.57 -8.01
N PHE A 276 14.52 0.26 -8.13
CA PHE A 276 14.84 -0.38 -9.41
C PHE A 276 13.68 -0.20 -10.41
N HIS A 277 12.44 -0.34 -9.98
CA HIS A 277 11.28 -0.13 -10.84
C HIS A 277 11.23 1.32 -11.37
N PHE A 278 11.35 2.32 -10.50
CA PHE A 278 11.38 3.74 -10.88
C PHE A 278 12.52 4.05 -11.86
N MET A 279 13.71 3.48 -11.62
CA MET A 279 14.86 3.60 -12.50
C MET A 279 14.56 3.02 -13.88
N MET A 280 13.98 1.82 -13.96
CA MET A 280 13.66 1.18 -15.24
C MET A 280 12.57 1.93 -16.02
N SER A 281 11.58 2.50 -15.33
CA SER A 281 10.55 3.36 -15.95
C SER A 281 11.19 4.58 -16.60
N THR A 282 12.05 5.27 -15.85
CA THR A 282 12.78 6.48 -16.27
C THR A 282 13.79 6.18 -17.38
N TRP A 283 14.51 5.07 -17.29
CA TRP A 283 15.50 4.67 -18.30
C TRP A 283 14.87 4.46 -19.68
N VAL A 284 13.72 3.78 -19.77
CA VAL A 284 13.02 3.60 -21.06
C VAL A 284 12.55 4.93 -21.63
N LEU A 285 12.09 5.86 -20.78
CA LEU A 285 11.76 7.22 -21.22
C LEU A 285 12.99 7.90 -21.85
N ILE A 286 14.11 7.93 -21.12
CA ILE A 286 15.35 8.58 -21.57
C ILE A 286 15.80 7.98 -22.90
N MET A 287 15.82 6.64 -23.02
CA MET A 287 16.19 5.97 -24.26
C MET A 287 15.27 6.33 -25.44
N SER A 288 13.97 6.47 -25.20
CA SER A 288 13.03 6.92 -26.25
C SER A 288 13.31 8.36 -26.70
N MET A 289 13.70 9.25 -25.78
CA MET A 289 14.02 10.64 -26.09
C MET A 289 15.36 10.77 -26.81
N LEU A 290 16.36 9.98 -26.40
CA LEU A 290 17.66 9.92 -27.08
C LEU A 290 17.49 9.41 -28.51
N ALA A 291 16.72 8.34 -28.71
CA ALA A 291 16.42 7.83 -30.06
C ALA A 291 15.72 8.88 -30.94
N LYS A 292 14.83 9.69 -30.37
CA LYS A 292 14.19 10.82 -31.06
C LYS A 292 15.20 11.91 -31.41
N SER A 293 16.09 12.25 -30.47
CA SER A 293 17.16 13.22 -30.68
C SER A 293 18.16 12.77 -31.74
N ASP A 294 18.50 11.48 -31.80
CA ASP A 294 19.41 10.91 -32.81
C ASP A 294 18.78 10.96 -34.22
N ARG A 295 17.46 10.86 -34.31
CA ARG A 295 16.68 11.11 -35.54
C ARG A 295 16.60 12.59 -35.91
N LYS A 296 17.28 13.47 -35.17
CA LYS A 296 17.23 14.94 -35.31
C LYS A 296 15.83 15.54 -35.15
N GLU A 297 14.93 14.83 -34.49
CA GLU A 297 13.60 15.36 -34.17
C GLU A 297 13.72 16.30 -32.96
N PRO A 298 13.14 17.51 -33.01
CA PRO A 298 13.28 18.47 -31.93
C PRO A 298 12.54 17.98 -30.66
N LEU A 299 13.23 18.06 -29.53
CA LEU A 299 12.63 17.96 -28.19
C LEU A 299 12.00 19.31 -27.80
N SER A 300 10.97 19.71 -28.56
CA SER A 300 10.26 20.99 -28.37
C SER A 300 9.42 20.98 -27.08
N LEU A 301 9.04 22.17 -26.61
CA LEU A 301 8.09 22.30 -25.49
C LEU A 301 6.76 21.62 -25.80
N ASP A 302 6.29 21.68 -27.04
CA ASP A 302 5.09 20.97 -27.51
C ASP A 302 5.21 19.45 -27.33
N PHE A 303 6.35 18.84 -27.65
CA PHE A 303 6.60 17.43 -27.41
C PHE A 303 6.53 17.08 -25.92
N ILE A 304 7.13 17.92 -25.06
CA ILE A 304 7.12 17.71 -23.60
C ILE A 304 5.69 17.78 -23.07
N ILE A 305 4.95 18.83 -23.41
CA ILE A 305 3.56 19.02 -22.98
C ILE A 305 2.67 17.86 -23.46
N LYS A 306 2.77 17.47 -24.73
CA LYS A 306 2.02 16.33 -25.28
C LYS A 306 2.38 15.01 -24.58
N SER A 307 3.65 14.81 -24.23
CA SER A 307 4.11 13.62 -23.51
C SER A 307 3.53 13.56 -22.10
N ILE A 308 3.51 14.69 -21.38
CA ILE A 308 2.88 14.81 -20.05
C ILE A 308 1.38 14.56 -20.14
N ILE A 309 0.66 15.22 -21.05
CA ILE A 309 -0.79 15.05 -21.23
C ILE A 309 -1.12 13.60 -21.58
N LYS A 310 -0.38 12.98 -22.50
CA LYS A 310 -0.61 11.58 -22.89
C LYS A 310 -0.44 10.62 -21.72
N ARG A 311 0.55 10.84 -20.86
CA ARG A 311 0.74 10.02 -19.66
C ARG A 311 -0.33 10.30 -18.61
N TYR A 312 -0.69 11.57 -18.41
CA TYR A 312 -1.75 12.00 -17.50
C TYR A 312 -3.09 11.35 -17.84
N VAL A 313 -3.55 11.48 -19.09
CA VAL A 313 -4.81 10.88 -19.58
C VAL A 313 -4.78 9.35 -19.56
N ARG A 314 -3.60 8.73 -19.63
CA ARG A 314 -3.45 7.28 -19.50
C ARG A 314 -3.63 6.80 -18.05
N LEU A 315 -3.12 7.54 -17.07
CA LEU A 315 -3.10 7.12 -15.66
C LEU A 315 -4.36 7.54 -14.90
N LEU A 316 -4.84 8.77 -15.16
CA LEU A 316 -5.91 9.38 -14.41
C LEU A 316 -7.22 8.55 -14.38
N PRO A 317 -7.72 7.98 -15.48
CA PRO A 317 -9.03 7.31 -15.46
C PRO A 317 -9.09 6.15 -14.46
N VAL A 318 -8.04 5.32 -14.44
CA VAL A 318 -7.96 4.19 -13.50
C VAL A 318 -7.82 4.68 -12.08
N LEU A 319 -6.98 5.70 -11.85
CA LEU A 319 -6.79 6.29 -10.53
C LEU A 319 -8.08 6.92 -9.99
N LEU A 320 -8.87 7.59 -10.83
CA LEU A 320 -10.16 8.18 -10.44
C LEU A 320 -11.17 7.11 -10.01
N VAL A 321 -11.25 5.99 -10.74
CA VAL A 321 -12.14 4.88 -10.36
C VAL A 321 -11.73 4.30 -9.00
N LEU A 322 -10.42 4.08 -8.79
CA LEU A 322 -9.92 3.58 -7.51
C LEU A 322 -10.23 4.55 -6.37
N VAL A 323 -9.88 5.83 -6.52
CA VAL A 323 -10.14 6.87 -5.50
C VAL A 323 -11.63 7.00 -5.22
N ALA A 324 -12.49 6.96 -6.25
CA ALA A 324 -13.93 7.01 -6.08
C ALA A 324 -14.47 5.81 -5.30
N LEU A 325 -13.99 4.59 -5.60
CA LEU A 325 -14.39 3.38 -4.88
C LEU A 325 -13.97 3.40 -3.41
N PHE A 326 -12.72 3.77 -3.13
CA PHE A 326 -12.23 3.90 -1.75
C PHE A 326 -12.97 4.99 -0.98
N ALA A 327 -13.29 6.13 -1.61
CA ALA A 327 -14.07 7.19 -0.97
C ALA A 327 -15.53 6.79 -0.68
N THR A 328 -16.13 5.86 -1.44
CA THR A 328 -17.59 5.61 -1.40
C THR A 328 -17.96 4.18 -1.04
N TRP A 329 -17.82 3.26 -1.98
CA TRP A 329 -18.41 1.92 -1.88
C TRP A 329 -17.62 0.97 -0.98
N PHE A 330 -16.29 1.15 -0.87
CA PHE A 330 -15.49 0.24 -0.07
C PHE A 330 -15.86 0.30 1.41
N ARG A 331 -16.14 1.47 2.02
CA ARG A 331 -16.62 1.48 3.42
C ARG A 331 -17.88 0.62 3.65
N HIS A 332 -18.75 0.49 2.62
CA HIS A 332 -20.02 -0.23 2.66
C HIS A 332 -19.93 -1.75 2.47
N LEU A 333 -18.77 -2.29 2.10
CA LEU A 333 -18.63 -3.74 2.00
C LEU A 333 -18.45 -4.31 3.43
N PRO A 334 -19.38 -5.11 3.95
CA PRO A 334 -19.30 -5.57 5.33
C PRO A 334 -18.22 -6.66 5.47
N TYR A 335 -17.15 -6.40 6.24
CA TYR A 335 -16.14 -7.44 6.53
C TYR A 335 -15.50 -7.31 7.92
N GLY A 336 -16.13 -7.93 8.92
CA GLY A 336 -15.46 -8.30 10.18
C GLY A 336 -14.84 -7.16 11.01
N PRO A 337 -14.04 -7.51 12.03
CA PRO A 337 -13.55 -6.57 13.02
C PRO A 337 -12.43 -5.66 12.51
N LEU A 338 -11.69 -6.07 11.45
CA LEU A 338 -10.59 -5.28 10.89
C LEU A 338 -11.06 -4.16 9.94
N TRP A 339 -12.36 -4.09 9.62
CA TRP A 339 -12.88 -3.11 8.65
C TRP A 339 -12.73 -1.64 9.06
N PHE A 340 -12.41 -1.36 10.33
CA PHE A 340 -12.17 0.02 10.79
C PHE A 340 -11.11 0.74 9.96
N GLY A 341 -10.04 0.04 9.56
CA GLY A 341 -8.99 0.63 8.73
C GLY A 341 -9.49 1.10 7.36
N ILE A 342 -10.42 0.36 6.75
CA ILE A 342 -11.03 0.73 5.46
C ILE A 342 -11.99 1.91 5.61
N CYS A 343 -12.76 1.96 6.71
CA CYS A 343 -13.62 3.11 6.99
C CYS A 343 -12.79 4.40 7.20
N GLU A 344 -11.67 4.33 7.93
CA GLU A 344 -10.75 5.46 8.09
C GLU A 344 -10.10 5.85 6.76
N GLU A 345 -9.75 4.89 5.91
CA GLU A 345 -9.20 5.14 4.58
C GLU A 345 -10.21 5.83 3.66
N ALA A 346 -11.49 5.44 3.73
CA ALA A 346 -12.55 6.11 2.98
C ALA A 346 -12.67 7.59 3.35
N GLU A 347 -12.56 7.91 4.64
CA GLU A 347 -12.60 9.30 5.12
C GLU A 347 -11.38 10.10 4.65
N ARG A 348 -10.17 9.52 4.75
CA ARG A 348 -8.96 10.11 4.15
C ARG A 348 -9.15 10.43 2.67
N CYS A 349 -9.80 9.52 1.95
CA CYS A 349 -10.10 9.71 0.53
C CYS A 349 -11.13 10.79 0.24
N ARG A 350 -12.20 10.90 1.03
CA ARG A 350 -13.19 11.98 0.89
C ARG A 350 -12.58 13.36 1.08
N GLN A 351 -11.58 13.49 1.94
CA GLN A 351 -10.92 14.78 2.21
C GLN A 351 -9.78 15.09 1.23
N ASN A 352 -9.02 14.08 0.78
CA ASN A 352 -7.78 14.31 0.02
C ASN A 352 -7.77 13.72 -1.40
N TRP A 353 -8.89 13.28 -1.96
CA TRP A 353 -8.97 12.72 -3.34
C TRP A 353 -8.31 13.60 -4.40
N TRP A 354 -8.43 14.93 -4.28
CA TRP A 354 -7.91 15.90 -5.25
C TRP A 354 -6.37 15.83 -5.38
N THR A 355 -5.67 15.44 -4.31
CA THR A 355 -4.19 15.29 -4.33
C THR A 355 -3.73 14.21 -5.32
N ASN A 356 -4.52 13.15 -5.48
CA ASN A 356 -4.27 12.08 -6.45
C ASN A 356 -4.46 12.54 -7.90
N ILE A 357 -5.40 13.46 -8.15
CA ILE A 357 -5.64 14.02 -9.50
C ILE A 357 -4.45 14.86 -9.95
N LEU A 358 -3.79 15.53 -9.01
CA LEU A 358 -2.61 16.34 -9.26
C LEU A 358 -1.30 15.55 -9.15
N PHE A 359 -1.34 14.28 -8.73
CA PHE A 359 -0.17 13.44 -8.46
C PHE A 359 0.79 14.04 -7.41
N ILE A 360 0.27 14.72 -6.38
CA ILE A 360 1.04 15.38 -5.31
C ILE A 360 0.79 14.83 -3.89
N GLN A 361 0.05 13.73 -3.78
CA GLN A 361 -0.27 13.04 -2.52
C GLN A 361 0.97 12.62 -1.71
N SER A 362 2.13 12.48 -2.36
CA SER A 362 3.40 12.17 -1.69
C SER A 362 4.00 13.36 -0.92
N TYR A 363 3.51 14.58 -1.18
CA TYR A 363 3.99 15.82 -0.53
C TYR A 363 2.92 16.46 0.36
N VAL A 364 1.68 16.49 -0.12
CA VAL A 364 0.55 17.08 0.61
C VAL A 364 -0.04 16.05 1.56
N ASN A 365 -0.12 16.37 2.85
CA ASN A 365 -0.73 15.51 3.88
C ASN A 365 -0.23 14.05 3.81
N LYS A 366 1.09 13.84 3.73
CA LYS A 366 1.71 12.52 3.47
C LYS A 366 1.25 11.40 4.42
N TYR A 367 0.90 11.70 5.67
CA TYR A 367 0.39 10.70 6.63
C TYR A 367 -1.13 10.49 6.57
N PHE A 368 -1.84 11.36 5.85
CA PHE A 368 -3.30 11.37 5.70
C PHE A 368 -3.69 11.35 4.21
N MET A 369 -2.94 10.61 3.40
CA MET A 369 -3.16 10.50 1.96
C MET A 369 -4.38 9.64 1.62
N CYS A 370 -5.01 9.95 0.48
CA CYS A 370 -6.05 9.09 -0.07
C CYS A 370 -5.43 7.85 -0.73
N HIS A 371 -5.66 6.69 -0.12
CA HIS A 371 -5.15 5.39 -0.51
C HIS A 371 -3.63 5.27 -0.52
N ILE A 372 -3.08 4.45 0.38
CA ILE A 372 -1.62 4.38 0.56
C ILE A 372 -0.92 3.97 -0.74
N VAL A 373 -1.38 2.93 -1.46
CA VAL A 373 -0.69 2.43 -2.66
C VAL A 373 -0.63 3.47 -3.79
N SER A 374 -1.48 4.49 -3.77
CA SER A 374 -1.50 5.56 -4.78
C SER A 374 -0.21 6.39 -4.81
N TRP A 375 0.55 6.46 -3.71
CA TRP A 375 1.78 7.27 -3.62
C TRP A 375 2.79 6.90 -4.72
N TYR A 376 2.87 5.62 -5.07
CA TYR A 376 3.78 5.11 -6.09
C TYR A 376 3.48 5.70 -7.47
N VAL A 377 2.19 5.83 -7.82
CA VAL A 377 1.77 6.43 -9.10
C VAL A 377 2.08 7.92 -9.13
N GLY A 378 1.94 8.61 -7.99
CA GLY A 378 2.38 9.99 -7.79
C GLY A 378 3.85 10.18 -8.11
N VAL A 379 4.72 9.40 -7.46
CA VAL A 379 6.18 9.46 -7.65
C VAL A 379 6.58 9.10 -9.08
N GLU A 380 5.97 8.08 -9.69
CA GLU A 380 6.19 7.74 -11.10
C GLU A 380 5.90 8.92 -12.05
N MET A 381 4.82 9.67 -11.82
CA MET A 381 4.49 10.85 -12.62
C MET A 381 5.49 11.99 -12.41
N GLN A 382 5.90 12.21 -11.15
CA GLN A 382 6.89 13.24 -10.80
C GLN A 382 8.25 12.94 -11.44
N TYR A 383 8.75 11.72 -11.33
CA TYR A 383 10.00 11.29 -11.96
C TYR A 383 9.93 11.35 -13.49
N TYR A 384 8.78 11.02 -14.08
CA TYR A 384 8.57 11.17 -15.51
C TYR A 384 8.69 12.63 -15.97
N ILE A 385 8.02 13.56 -15.28
CA ILE A 385 8.10 15.00 -15.59
C ILE A 385 9.53 15.49 -15.40
N PHE A 386 10.16 15.15 -14.28
CA PHE A 386 11.53 15.54 -13.97
C PHE A 386 12.50 15.05 -15.05
N ALA A 387 12.44 13.76 -15.42
CA ALA A 387 13.30 13.18 -16.44
C ALA A 387 13.06 13.79 -17.83
N LEU A 388 11.81 14.04 -18.22
CA LEU A 388 11.47 14.72 -19.47
C LEU A 388 12.15 16.11 -19.56
N VAL A 389 11.99 16.91 -18.50
CA VAL A 389 12.55 18.27 -18.44
C VAL A 389 14.07 18.22 -18.40
N LEU A 390 14.65 17.33 -17.58
CA LEU A 390 16.09 17.19 -17.45
C LEU A 390 16.74 16.81 -18.78
N VAL A 391 16.23 15.80 -19.49
CA VAL A 391 16.78 15.40 -20.80
C VAL A 391 16.64 16.51 -21.83
N ALA A 392 15.50 17.24 -21.85
CA ALA A 392 15.32 18.35 -22.76
C ALA A 392 16.31 19.50 -22.50
N LEU A 393 16.59 19.81 -21.23
CA LEU A 393 17.59 20.81 -20.83
C LEU A 393 19.01 20.35 -21.20
N LEU A 394 19.37 19.10 -20.90
CA LEU A 394 20.67 18.53 -21.24
C LEU A 394 20.92 18.51 -22.75
N ASN A 395 19.89 18.24 -23.55
CA ASN A 395 19.99 18.27 -25.01
C ASN A 395 20.28 19.69 -25.53
N LYS A 396 19.73 20.73 -24.88
CA LYS A 396 20.01 22.14 -25.21
C LYS A 396 21.38 22.61 -24.75
N LEU A 397 21.84 22.17 -23.58
CA LEU A 397 23.13 22.58 -22.98
C LEU A 397 24.35 21.98 -23.68
N GLY A 398 24.15 21.01 -24.58
CA GLY A 398 25.21 20.34 -25.32
C GLY A 398 25.85 19.18 -24.54
N ARG A 399 26.33 18.17 -25.28
CA ARG A 399 26.82 16.89 -24.72
C ARG A 399 27.97 17.05 -23.72
N SER A 400 28.79 18.10 -23.85
CA SER A 400 29.93 18.36 -22.96
C SER A 400 29.54 18.73 -21.53
N LYS A 401 28.32 19.25 -21.31
CA LYS A 401 27.84 19.68 -19.98
C LYS A 401 27.15 18.57 -19.20
N ILE A 402 26.77 17.48 -19.86
CA ILE A 402 26.11 16.31 -19.25
C ILE A 402 26.86 15.79 -18.02
N PRO A 403 28.17 15.44 -18.08
CA PRO A 403 28.84 14.84 -16.93
C PRO A 403 28.87 15.76 -15.70
N TYR A 404 28.98 17.07 -15.90
CA TYR A 404 28.98 18.04 -14.81
C TYR A 404 27.61 18.14 -14.13
N VAL A 405 26.53 18.25 -14.92
CA VAL A 405 25.16 18.32 -14.38
C VAL A 405 24.78 17.02 -13.68
N THR A 406 25.11 15.85 -14.26
CA THR A 406 24.81 14.57 -13.62
C THR A 406 25.61 14.39 -12.33
N SER A 407 26.89 14.78 -12.31
CA SER A 407 27.73 14.69 -11.10
C SER A 407 27.19 15.59 -9.99
N LEU A 408 26.79 16.82 -10.33
CA LEU A 408 26.16 17.74 -9.39
C LEU A 408 24.87 17.15 -8.81
N LEU A 409 23.99 16.60 -9.65
CA LEU A 409 22.75 15.98 -9.18
C LEU A 409 23.01 14.78 -8.27
N VAL A 410 23.98 13.92 -8.58
CA VAL A 410 24.37 12.79 -7.75
C VAL A 410 24.88 13.26 -6.39
N VAL A 411 25.79 14.24 -6.37
CA VAL A 411 26.33 14.81 -5.13
C VAL A 411 25.22 15.44 -4.30
N LEU A 412 24.35 16.26 -4.90
CA LEU A 412 23.21 16.86 -4.21
C LEU A 412 22.27 15.80 -3.63
N THR A 413 21.98 14.73 -4.36
CA THR A 413 21.10 13.65 -3.88
C THR A 413 21.73 12.92 -2.69
N ILE A 414 23.04 12.63 -2.73
CA ILE A 414 23.77 12.01 -1.62
C ILE A 414 23.77 12.93 -0.40
N LEU A 415 24.09 14.22 -0.58
CA LEU A 415 24.14 15.18 0.52
C LEU A 415 22.75 15.43 1.15
N CYS A 416 21.72 15.60 0.33
CA CYS A 416 20.35 15.75 0.82
C CYS A 416 19.86 14.49 1.54
N GLY A 417 20.12 13.30 0.97
CA GLY A 417 19.75 12.03 1.61
C GLY A 417 20.49 11.80 2.93
N PHE A 418 21.79 12.11 2.97
CA PHE A 418 22.58 12.05 4.20
C PHE A 418 22.06 13.02 5.25
N TRP A 419 21.79 14.27 4.87
CA TRP A 419 21.26 15.29 5.77
C TRP A 419 19.88 14.90 6.34
N ASP A 420 18.99 14.39 5.49
CA ASP A 420 17.66 13.95 5.90
C ASP A 420 17.73 12.76 6.87
N HIS A 421 18.59 11.79 6.57
CA HIS A 421 18.84 10.64 7.46
C HIS A 421 19.48 11.07 8.79
N TYR A 422 20.46 11.98 8.74
CA TYR A 422 21.14 12.50 9.93
C TYR A 422 20.17 13.26 10.85
N ARG A 423 19.24 14.05 10.28
CA ARG A 423 18.23 14.78 11.07
C ARG A 423 17.16 13.90 11.67
N HIS A 424 16.63 12.95 10.91
CA HIS A 424 15.45 12.17 11.31
C HIS A 424 15.80 10.81 11.93
N GLY A 425 17.06 10.36 11.81
CA GLY A 425 17.53 9.10 12.40
C GLY A 425 16.77 7.89 11.87
N TYR A 426 16.44 7.86 10.57
CA TYR A 426 15.68 6.76 9.99
C TYR A 426 16.39 5.41 10.23
N SER A 427 15.64 4.40 10.64
CA SER A 427 16.18 3.05 10.77
C SER A 427 16.23 2.38 9.40
N SER A 428 17.31 1.63 9.11
CA SER A 428 17.39 0.73 7.95
C SER A 428 16.66 -0.61 8.18
N LYS A 429 16.05 -0.80 9.35
CA LYS A 429 15.28 -1.98 9.75
C LYS A 429 13.79 -1.72 9.58
N LEU A 430 13.03 -2.76 9.28
CA LEU A 430 11.57 -2.69 9.29
C LEU A 430 11.12 -2.34 10.71
N ALA A 431 10.44 -1.21 10.88
CA ALA A 431 9.76 -0.95 12.13
C ALA A 431 8.48 -1.81 12.16
N ALA A 432 8.29 -2.59 13.23
CA ALA A 432 7.01 -3.22 13.52
C ALA A 432 5.97 -2.20 14.04
N ASN A 433 6.17 -0.91 13.78
CA ASN A 433 5.28 0.13 14.30
C ASN A 433 4.16 0.38 13.28
N PRO A 434 2.90 0.05 13.59
CA PRO A 434 1.77 0.40 12.73
C PRO A 434 1.27 1.84 12.98
N GLU A 435 2.05 2.67 13.68
CA GLU A 435 1.77 4.09 13.97
C GLU A 435 2.58 5.03 13.08
#